data_AF-A0A2D6IQM8-F1
#
_entry.id   AF-A0A2D6IQM8-F1
#
_cell.length_a   1.000
_cell.length_b   1.000
_cell.length_c   1.000
_cell.angle_alpha   90.00
_cell.angle_beta   90.00
_cell.angle_gamma   90.00
#
_symmetry.space_group_name_H-M   'P 1'
#
loop_
_entity.id
_entity.type
_entity.pdbx_description
1 polymer ?
#
loop_
_entity_poly.entity_id
_entity_poly.type
_entity_poly.pdbx_seq_one_letter_code
_entity_poly.pdbx_strand_id
1 'polypeptide(L)' 'NSNKLFSWPRFKLGLQLFLGKRLKQVNFSSFEKLGSKAWKDIWSAGQGVGDIDQKQRTAEIVSQLIEEYSRAKEKIMKML' A
#
# COMPACT_ATOMS: atom_id res chain seq x y z
N ASN A 1 27.89 38.66 21.45
CA ASN A 1 28.34 38.11 20.16
C ASN A 1 27.63 36.80 19.92
N SER A 2 26.43 36.89 19.35
CA SER A 2 25.45 35.81 19.23
C SER A 2 25.67 34.98 17.96
N ASN A 3 25.13 33.76 17.99
CA ASN A 3 24.83 32.89 16.84
C ASN A 3 25.88 31.84 16.45
N LYS A 4 26.15 30.89 17.37
CA LYS A 4 26.56 29.52 16.98
C LYS A 4 25.50 28.45 17.31
N LEU A 5 24.25 28.85 17.58
CA LEU A 5 23.19 27.90 17.96
C LEU A 5 22.44 27.31 16.75
N PHE A 6 22.67 27.82 15.54
CA PHE A 6 21.95 27.36 14.35
C PHE A 6 22.87 27.05 13.18
N SER A 7 23.07 25.75 12.93
CA SER A 7 23.86 25.22 11.82
C SER A 7 22.99 25.13 10.55
N TRP A 8 23.07 26.17 9.72
CA TRP A 8 22.37 26.24 8.43
C TRP A 8 22.57 25.02 7.51
N PRO A 9 23.75 24.40 7.39
CA PRO A 9 23.94 23.21 6.56
C PRO A 9 23.09 22.00 7.02
N ARG A 10 22.94 21.83 8.34
CA ARG A 10 22.15 20.73 8.93
C ARG A 10 20.65 20.97 8.77
N PHE A 11 20.22 22.22 8.93
CA PHE A 11 18.82 22.59 8.70
C PHE A 11 18.46 22.47 7.22
N LYS A 12 19.36 22.88 6.30
CA LYS A 12 19.17 22.73 4.86
C LYS A 12 19.16 21.26 4.42
N LEU A 13 20.00 20.41 5.01
CA LEU A 13 19.99 18.97 4.78
C LEU A 13 18.68 18.34 5.28
N GLY A 14 18.21 18.72 6.48
CA GLY A 14 16.93 18.28 7.02
C GLY A 14 15.74 18.72 6.15
N LEU A 15 15.76 19.97 5.69
CA LEU A 15 14.75 20.51 4.78
C LEU A 15 14.79 19.84 3.41
N GLN A 16 15.98 19.53 2.87
CA GLN A 16 16.15 18.82 1.60
C GLN A 16 15.69 17.36 1.70
N LEU A 17 15.88 16.69 2.83
CA LEU A 17 15.34 15.35 3.07
C LEU A 17 13.81 15.39 3.25
N PHE A 18 13.29 16.42 3.94
CA PHE A 18 11.86 16.58 4.18
C PHE A 18 11.07 16.97 2.92
N LEU A 19 11.61 17.87 2.08
CA LEU A 19 11.03 18.28 0.79
C LEU A 19 11.39 17.31 -0.36
N GLY A 20 12.37 16.43 -0.15
CA GLY A 20 12.96 15.57 -1.19
C GLY A 20 12.18 14.30 -1.52
N LYS A 21 11.00 14.08 -0.95
CA LYS A 21 10.10 13.01 -1.42
C LYS A 21 9.39 13.46 -2.70
N ARG A 22 10.07 13.30 -3.84
CA ARG A 22 9.38 13.18 -5.13
C ARG A 22 8.38 12.02 -4.99
N LEU A 23 7.09 12.33 -5.08
CA LEU A 23 6.10 11.36 -5.55
C LEU A 23 6.61 10.87 -6.90
N LYS A 24 7.20 9.67 -6.96
CA LYS A 24 7.35 8.98 -8.24
C LYS A 24 5.93 8.77 -8.73
N GLN A 25 5.48 9.64 -9.63
CA GLN A 25 4.28 9.36 -10.40
C GLN A 25 4.55 8.03 -11.08
N VAL A 26 3.76 7.02 -10.71
CA VAL A 26 3.70 5.78 -11.46
C VAL A 26 3.12 6.18 -12.81
N ASN A 27 3.98 6.36 -13.81
CA ASN A 27 3.57 6.73 -15.15
C ASN A 27 3.00 5.47 -15.82
N PHE A 28 1.69 5.28 -15.71
CA PHE A 28 0.96 4.25 -16.46
C PHE A 28 0.94 4.53 -17.98
N SER A 29 1.45 5.68 -18.45
CA SER A 29 1.57 5.99 -19.88
C SER A 29 2.66 5.19 -20.60
N SER A 30 3.56 4.50 -19.90
CA SER A 30 4.55 3.63 -20.54
C SER A 30 3.95 2.34 -21.14
N PHE A 31 2.65 2.05 -20.90
CA PHE A 31 1.96 0.90 -21.48
C PHE A 31 1.70 1.02 -22.99
N GLU A 32 1.83 2.21 -23.60
CA GLU A 32 1.66 2.40 -25.05
C GLU A 32 2.70 1.63 -25.90
N LYS A 33 3.86 1.28 -25.33
CA LYS A 33 4.90 0.51 -26.05
C LYS A 33 4.63 -1.01 -26.11
N LEU A 34 3.60 -1.53 -25.44
CA LEU A 34 3.28 -2.97 -25.41
C LEU A 34 2.43 -3.45 -26.62
N GLY A 35 2.22 -2.59 -27.62
CA GLY A 35 1.48 -2.96 -28.83
C GLY A 35 -0.03 -3.06 -28.62
N SER A 36 -0.77 -3.32 -29.70
CA SER A 36 -2.24 -3.13 -29.81
C SER A 36 -3.12 -3.97 -28.86
N LYS A 37 -2.55 -4.75 -27.94
CA LYS A 37 -3.29 -5.65 -27.03
C LYS A 37 -2.69 -5.73 -25.61
N ALA A 38 -2.25 -4.61 -25.05
CA ALA A 38 -1.71 -4.52 -23.68
C ALA A 38 -2.62 -5.14 -22.59
N TRP A 39 -3.94 -5.17 -22.80
CA TRP A 39 -4.91 -5.81 -21.90
C TRP A 39 -4.73 -7.33 -21.75
N LYS A 40 -3.99 -7.98 -22.66
CA LYS A 40 -3.69 -9.42 -22.55
C LYS A 40 -2.71 -9.72 -21.43
N ASP A 41 -1.79 -8.78 -21.18
CA ASP A 41 -0.64 -9.00 -20.32
C ASP A 41 -0.78 -8.26 -18.99
N ILE A 42 -1.77 -7.36 -18.87
CA ILE A 42 -2.02 -6.56 -17.67
C ILE A 42 -3.27 -7.08 -16.97
N TRP A 43 -3.10 -7.58 -15.75
CA TRP A 43 -4.16 -8.07 -14.89
C TRP A 43 -4.31 -7.14 -13.67
N SER A 44 -5.55 -6.79 -13.32
CA SER A 44 -5.84 -5.98 -12.13
C SER A 44 -6.06 -6.88 -10.92
N ALA A 45 -5.39 -6.59 -9.81
CA ALA A 45 -5.61 -7.27 -8.54
C ALA A 45 -5.44 -6.27 -7.37
N GLY A 46 -6.22 -6.47 -6.30
CA GLY A 46 -6.09 -5.71 -5.06
C GLY A 46 -4.88 -6.16 -4.24
N GLN A 47 -4.48 -5.37 -3.24
CA GLN A 47 -3.32 -5.69 -2.38
C GLN A 47 -3.46 -7.03 -1.65
N GLY A 48 -4.69 -7.44 -1.33
CA GLY A 48 -4.97 -8.73 -0.67
C GLY A 48 -4.82 -9.97 -1.55
N VAL A 49 -4.47 -9.85 -2.83
CA VAL A 49 -4.28 -11.02 -3.71
C VAL A 49 -3.10 -11.90 -3.28
N GLY A 50 -2.10 -11.32 -2.62
CA GLY A 50 -0.92 -12.05 -2.14
C GLY A 50 -1.23 -13.01 -0.99
N ASP A 51 -2.34 -12.81 -0.28
CA ASP A 51 -2.75 -13.64 0.85
C ASP A 51 -3.63 -14.83 0.40
N ILE A 52 -3.97 -14.93 -0.89
CA ILE A 52 -4.79 -16.02 -1.43
C ILE A 52 -3.88 -17.21 -1.78
N ASP A 53 -3.96 -18.28 -0.99
CA ASP A 53 -3.16 -19.50 -1.14
C ASP A 53 -3.93 -20.69 -1.73
N GLN A 54 -5.26 -20.61 -1.79
CA GLN A 54 -6.13 -21.70 -2.22
C GLN A 54 -7.27 -21.24 -3.13
N LYS A 55 -7.76 -22.19 -3.95
CA LYS A 55 -8.98 -22.02 -4.75
C LYS A 55 -10.16 -22.62 -4.01
N GLN A 56 -11.18 -21.81 -3.73
CA GLN A 56 -12.35 -22.21 -2.96
C GLN A 56 -13.63 -21.88 -3.70
N ARG A 57 -14.72 -22.53 -3.29
CA ARG A 57 -16.06 -22.12 -3.73
C ARG A 57 -16.40 -20.78 -3.09
N THR A 58 -17.13 -19.94 -3.82
CA THR A 58 -17.61 -18.65 -3.30
C THR A 58 -18.35 -18.82 -1.96
N ALA A 59 -19.16 -19.86 -1.82
CA ALA A 59 -19.88 -20.14 -0.57
C ALA A 59 -18.94 -20.42 0.62
N GLU A 60 -17.82 -21.10 0.39
CA GLU A 60 -16.83 -21.40 1.43
C GLU A 60 -16.12 -20.12 1.89
N ILE A 61 -15.73 -19.26 0.95
CA ILE A 61 -15.10 -17.96 1.24
C ILE A 61 -16.05 -17.10 2.08
N VAL A 62 -17.31 -17.00 1.68
CA VAL A 62 -18.32 -16.21 2.42
C VAL A 62 -18.52 -16.77 3.83
N SER A 63 -18.60 -18.10 3.99
CA SER A 63 -18.71 -18.74 5.31
C SER A 63 -17.52 -18.39 6.21
N GLN A 64 -16.29 -18.48 5.68
CA GLN A 64 -15.07 -18.15 6.41
C GLN A 64 -15.05 -16.70 6.88
N LEU A 65 -15.40 -15.76 6.00
CA LEU A 65 -15.45 -14.33 6.35
C LEU A 65 -16.44 -14.04 7.48
N ILE A 66 -17.61 -14.71 7.49
CA ILE A 66 -18.62 -14.56 8.55
C ILE A 66 -18.08 -15.07 9.90
N GLU A 67 -17.42 -16.24 9.88
CA GLU A 67 -16.83 -16.85 11.09
C GLU A 67 -15.69 -16.00 11.65
N GLU A 68 -14.78 -15.54 10.79
CA GLU A 68 -13.64 -14.69 11.17
C GLU A 68 -14.09 -13.36 11.76
N TYR A 69 -15.08 -12.72 11.13
CA TYR A 69 -15.67 -11.48 11.65
C TYR A 69 -16.29 -11.69 13.04
N SER A 70 -17.09 -12.75 13.20
CA SER A 70 -17.73 -13.08 14.48
C SER A 70 -16.69 -13.31 15.57
N ARG A 71 -15.64 -14.08 15.27
CA ARG A 71 -14.52 -14.33 16.18
C ARG A 71 -13.75 -13.06 16.55
N ALA A 72 -13.47 -12.20 15.57
CA ALA A 72 -12.79 -10.93 15.80
C ALA A 72 -13.61 -9.99 16.69
N LYS A 73 -14.92 -9.91 16.43
CA LYS A 73 -15.86 -9.14 17.25
C LYS A 73 -15.88 -9.63 18.70
N GLU A 74 -16.01 -10.93 18.92
CA GLU A 74 -15.95 -11.50 20.27
C GLU A 74 -14.62 -11.22 20.98
N LYS A 75 -13.50 -11.32 20.25
CA LYS A 75 -12.18 -11.03 20.80
C LYS A 75 -12.08 -9.59 21.31
N ILE A 76 -12.57 -8.63 20.52
CA ILE A 76 -12.59 -7.21 20.92
C ILE A 76 -13.51 -7.01 22.12
N MET A 77 -14.70 -7.62 22.12
CA MET A 77 -15.65 -7.52 23.25
C MET A 77 -15.08 -8.09 24.56
N LYS A 78 -14.26 -9.14 24.51
CA LYS A 78 -13.58 -9.71 25.68
C LYS A 78 -12.41 -8.87 26.19
N MET A 79 -11.87 -7.98 25.36
CA MET A 79 -10.77 -7.08 25.72
C MET A 79 -11.25 -5.77 26.37
N LEU A 80 -12.54 -5.45 26.24
CA LEU A 80 -13.22 -4.34 26.91
C LEU A 80 -13.71 -4.77 28.30
#